data_AF-Q5W5R0-F1
#
_entry.id   AF-Q5W5R0-F1
#
_cell.length_a   1.000
_cell.length_b   1.000
_cell.length_c   1.000
_cell.angle_alpha   90.00
_cell.angle_beta   90.00
_cell.angle_gamma   90.00
#
_symmetry.space_group_name_H-M   'P 1'
#
loop_
_entity.id
_entity.type
_entity.pdbx_description
1 polymer ?
#
loop_
_entity_poly.entity_id
_entity_poly.type
_entity_poly.pdbx_seq_one_letter_code
_entity_poly.pdbx_strand_id
1 'polypeptide(L)'
;EEGLKYAENFNKNQAILQQAKAAVDTYCRHNVQVDDSSVLDKTVKPEVTLSSVKQAEGNHPAVLMCSAYEFYPEKIKVSWLRDGKLMTTDVTSTMEMANGN
;
A
#
# COMPACT_ATOMS: atom_id res chain seq x y z
N GLU A 1 25.97 -5.84 25.48
CA GLU A 1 25.89 -5.60 26.94
C GLU A 1 24.96 -4.44 27.31
N GLU A 2 25.01 -3.30 26.60
CA GLU A 2 24.19 -2.12 26.91
C GLU A 2 22.67 -2.36 26.86
N GLY A 3 22.16 -3.08 25.86
CA GLY A 3 20.73 -3.42 25.76
C GLY A 3 20.20 -4.16 26.99
N LEU A 4 21.01 -4.99 27.64
CA LEU A 4 20.64 -5.70 28.88
C LEU A 4 20.53 -4.72 30.05
N LYS A 5 21.47 -3.78 30.18
CA LYS A 5 21.43 -2.73 31.22
C LYS A 5 20.19 -1.84 31.07
N TYR A 6 19.84 -1.45 29.84
CA TYR A 6 18.61 -0.70 29.58
C TYR A 6 17.37 -1.53 29.93
N ALA A 7 17.30 -2.77 29.48
CA ALA A 7 16.16 -3.65 29.78
C ALA A 7 15.98 -3.84 31.29
N GLU A 8 17.05 -4.10 32.05
CA GLU A 8 16.97 -4.23 33.51
C GLU A 8 16.44 -2.96 34.19
N ASN A 9 16.87 -1.79 33.75
CA ASN A 9 16.42 -0.51 34.31
C ASN A 9 14.94 -0.25 33.98
N PHE A 10 14.51 -0.48 32.74
CA PHE A 10 13.10 -0.32 32.33
C PHE A 10 12.18 -1.34 33.03
N ASN A 11 12.60 -2.60 33.13
CA ASN A 11 11.80 -3.68 33.71
C ASN A 11 11.62 -3.54 35.24
N LYS A 12 12.48 -2.79 35.93
CA LYS A 12 12.33 -2.51 37.36
C LYS A 12 11.32 -1.39 37.65
N ASN A 13 10.97 -0.56 36.66
CA ASN A 13 10.02 0.54 36.84
C ASN A 13 8.58 0.11 36.54
N GLN A 14 7.82 -0.20 37.60
CA GLN A 14 6.43 -0.64 37.48
C GLN A 14 5.52 0.42 36.82
N ALA A 15 5.74 1.72 37.06
CA ALA A 15 4.92 2.76 36.45
C ALA A 15 5.05 2.76 34.92
N ILE A 16 6.28 2.63 34.41
CA ILE A 16 6.52 2.54 32.96
C ILE A 16 5.88 1.27 32.39
N LEU A 17 5.99 0.13 33.07
CA LEU A 17 5.37 -1.12 32.61
C LEU A 17 3.83 -1.03 32.56
N GLN A 18 3.20 -0.43 33.56
CA GLN A 18 1.74 -0.25 33.57
C GLN A 18 1.29 0.73 32.48
N GLN A 19 2.03 1.82 32.27
CA GLN A 19 1.76 2.77 31.19
C GLN A 19 1.89 2.12 29.81
N ALA A 20 2.95 1.33 29.59
CA ALA A 20 3.16 0.62 28.33
C ALA A 20 2.04 -0.38 28.04
N LYS A 21 1.53 -1.08 29.06
CA LYS A 21 0.37 -1.97 28.93
C LYS A 21 -0.90 -1.20 28.59
N ALA A 22 -1.17 -0.11 29.32
CA ALA A 22 -2.35 0.72 29.10
C ALA A 22 -2.37 1.39 27.72
N ALA A 23 -1.20 1.69 27.14
CA ALA A 23 -1.07 2.34 25.84
C ALA A 23 -1.77 1.59 24.70
N VAL A 24 -1.95 0.27 24.79
CA VAL A 24 -2.72 -0.49 23.79
C VAL A 24 -4.14 0.04 23.66
N ASP A 25 -4.81 0.32 24.77
CA ASP A 25 -6.20 0.78 24.76
C ASP A 25 -6.30 2.31 24.75
N THR A 26 -5.42 3.01 25.49
CA THR A 26 -5.52 4.47 25.61
C THR A 26 -4.90 5.23 24.44
N TYR A 27 -3.93 4.63 23.74
CA TYR A 27 -3.25 5.27 22.62
C TYR A 27 -3.58 4.54 21.31
N CYS A 28 -3.23 3.25 21.18
CA CYS A 28 -3.36 2.56 19.90
C CYS A 28 -4.84 2.42 19.47
N ARG A 29 -5.70 1.82 20.30
CA ARG A 29 -7.11 1.63 19.96
C ARG A 29 -7.86 2.96 19.81
N HIS A 30 -7.58 3.90 20.71
CA HIS A 30 -8.18 5.24 20.65
C HIS A 30 -7.86 5.95 19.34
N ASN A 31 -6.58 6.03 18.96
CA ASN A 31 -6.17 6.73 17.75
C ASN A 31 -6.63 6.01 16.48
N VAL A 32 -6.60 4.67 16.44
CA VAL A 32 -7.18 3.91 15.33
C VAL A 32 -8.64 4.30 15.10
N GLN A 33 -9.47 4.32 16.14
CA GLN A 33 -10.88 4.73 16.01
C GLN A 33 -11.07 6.17 15.50
N VAL A 34 -10.15 7.08 15.84
CA VAL A 34 -10.18 8.47 15.36
C VAL A 34 -9.78 8.54 13.89
N ASP A 35 -8.77 7.77 13.49
CA ASP A 35 -8.14 7.84 12.17
C ASP A 35 -8.75 6.87 11.14
N ASP A 36 -9.58 5.90 11.56
CA ASP A 36 -10.12 4.80 10.73
C ASP A 36 -10.73 5.32 9.42
N SER A 37 -11.56 6.35 9.50
CA SER A 37 -12.24 6.94 8.33
C SER A 37 -11.26 7.54 7.29
N SER A 38 -10.08 7.95 7.73
CA SER A 38 -9.06 8.60 6.91
C SER A 38 -7.99 7.64 6.39
N VAL A 39 -7.86 6.46 6.99
CA VAL A 39 -6.84 5.45 6.65
C VAL A 39 -7.48 4.13 6.25
N LEU A 40 -8.21 3.46 7.14
CA LEU A 40 -8.72 2.11 6.87
C LEU A 40 -9.93 2.11 5.92
N ASP A 41 -10.87 3.02 6.12
CA ASP A 41 -12.10 3.09 5.31
C ASP A 41 -11.93 3.95 4.05
N LYS A 42 -10.83 4.71 3.98
CA LYS A 42 -10.55 5.58 2.85
C LYS A 42 -10.44 4.74 1.59
N THR A 43 -11.16 5.15 0.55
CA THR A 43 -11.07 4.55 -0.78
C THR A 43 -11.02 5.67 -1.80
N VAL A 44 -10.03 5.60 -2.69
CA VAL A 44 -9.88 6.53 -3.81
C VAL A 44 -9.87 5.71 -5.09
N LYS A 45 -10.72 6.09 -6.05
CA LYS A 45 -10.82 5.41 -7.34
C LYS A 45 -9.57 5.71 -8.17
N PRO A 46 -9.04 4.74 -8.93
CA PRO A 46 -7.92 4.98 -9.81
C PRO A 46 -8.28 5.92 -10.95
N GLU A 47 -7.34 6.79 -11.28
CA GLU A 47 -7.31 7.47 -12.57
C GLU A 47 -6.60 6.56 -13.57
N VAL A 48 -7.30 6.19 -14.65
CA VAL A 48 -6.82 5.22 -15.63
C VAL A 48 -6.60 5.89 -16.97
N THR A 49 -5.38 5.75 -17.50
CA THR A 49 -5.01 6.22 -18.84
C THR A 49 -4.59 5.04 -19.71
N LEU A 50 -5.17 4.96 -20.91
CA LEU A 50 -4.83 3.98 -21.92
C LEU A 50 -4.02 4.66 -23.03
N SER A 51 -2.82 4.16 -23.31
CA SER A 51 -1.95 4.71 -24.34
C SER A 51 -1.36 3.62 -25.24
N SER A 52 -1.04 3.99 -26.48
CA SER A 52 -0.25 3.14 -27.39
C SER A 52 1.20 3.56 -27.30
N VAL A 53 2.07 2.61 -26.93
CA VAL A 53 3.50 2.87 -26.71
C VAL A 53 4.32 2.03 -27.68
N LYS A 54 5.27 2.68 -28.37
CA LYS A 54 6.30 2.00 -29.14
C LYS A 54 7.56 1.93 -28.29
N GLN A 55 8.17 0.75 -28.19
CA GLN A 55 9.46 0.62 -27.51
C GLN A 55 10.54 1.35 -28.32
N ALA A 56 11.47 2.01 -27.61
CA ALA A 56 12.46 2.90 -28.22
C ALA A 56 13.43 2.18 -29.17
N GLU A 57 13.67 0.88 -28.97
CA GLU A 57 14.60 0.07 -29.76
C GLU A 57 13.85 -1.08 -30.43
N GLY A 58 13.64 -0.98 -31.75
CA GLY A 58 13.21 -2.10 -32.58
C GLY A 58 11.97 -1.85 -33.43
N ASN A 59 11.79 -2.71 -34.45
CA ASN A 59 10.64 -2.70 -35.35
C ASN A 59 9.41 -3.40 -34.74
N HIS A 60 9.28 -3.37 -33.41
CA HIS A 60 8.23 -4.07 -32.69
C HIS A 60 6.89 -3.35 -32.84
N PRO A 61 5.76 -4.09 -32.95
CA PRO A 61 4.43 -3.50 -32.90
C PRO A 61 4.23 -2.69 -31.62
N ALA A 62 3.41 -1.63 -31.71
CA ALA A 62 3.04 -0.86 -30.53
C ALA A 62 2.27 -1.74 -29.53
N VAL A 63 2.56 -1.56 -28.24
CA VAL A 63 1.83 -2.20 -27.15
C VAL A 63 0.82 -1.24 -26.55
N LEU A 64 -0.24 -1.77 -25.94
CA LEU A 64 -1.16 -0.97 -25.14
C LEU A 64 -0.63 -0.92 -23.70
N MET A 65 -0.50 0.29 -23.17
CA MET A 65 -0.12 0.54 -21.79
C MET A 65 -1.31 1.11 -21.04
N CYS A 66 -1.73 0.40 -19.98
CA CYS A 66 -2.73 0.85 -19.03
C CYS A 66 -1.98 1.37 -17.80
N SER A 67 -2.10 2.66 -17.52
CA SER A 67 -1.53 3.30 -16.35
C SER A 67 -2.64 3.65 -15.38
N ALA A 68 -2.57 3.15 -14.15
CA ALA A 68 -3.53 3.40 -13.08
C ALA A 68 -2.83 4.13 -11.92
N TYR A 69 -3.32 5.32 -11.57
CA TYR A 69 -2.71 6.19 -10.56
C TYR A 69 -3.74 6.69 -9.56
N GLU A 70 -3.25 7.33 -8.48
CA GLU A 70 -4.07 8.06 -7.50
C GLU A 70 -5.18 7.22 -6.84
N PHE A 71 -4.94 5.92 -6.68
CA PHE A 71 -5.87 5.03 -5.99
C PHE A 71 -5.38 4.68 -4.59
N TYR A 72 -6.33 4.34 -3.73
CA TYR A 72 -6.07 3.84 -2.39
C TYR A 72 -7.21 2.90 -1.98
N PRO A 73 -6.94 1.77 -1.28
CA PRO A 73 -5.63 1.28 -0.83
C PRO A 73 -4.78 0.67 -1.96
N GLU A 74 -3.56 0.22 -1.63
CA GLU A 74 -2.55 -0.30 -2.59
C GLU A 74 -3.03 -1.45 -3.49
N LYS A 75 -3.99 -2.26 -3.04
CA LYS A 75 -4.40 -3.45 -3.80
C LYS A 75 -5.32 -3.06 -4.96
N ILE A 76 -4.89 -3.36 -6.18
CA ILE A 76 -5.66 -3.18 -7.41
C ILE A 76 -5.67 -4.46 -8.26
N LYS A 77 -6.68 -4.62 -9.10
CA LYS A 77 -6.72 -5.67 -10.12
C LYS A 77 -6.99 -5.05 -11.48
N VAL A 78 -6.07 -5.26 -12.42
CA VAL A 78 -6.17 -4.80 -13.80
C VAL A 78 -6.27 -6.01 -14.72
N SER A 79 -7.20 -5.96 -15.68
CA SER A 79 -7.40 -7.03 -16.65
C SER A 79 -7.67 -6.46 -18.04
N TRP A 80 -7.16 -7.14 -19.06
CA TRP A 80 -7.41 -6.80 -20.46
C TRP A 80 -8.52 -7.65 -21.04
N LEU A 81 -9.37 -7.02 -21.85
CA LEU A 81 -10.40 -7.70 -22.61
C LEU A 81 -10.20 -7.39 -24.09
N ARG A 82 -10.37 -8.41 -24.94
CA ARG A 82 -10.46 -8.27 -26.39
C ARG A 82 -11.83 -8.77 -26.82
N ASP A 83 -12.63 -7.89 -27.39
CA ASP A 83 -14.02 -8.18 -27.80
C ASP A 83 -14.85 -8.80 -26.65
N GLY A 84 -14.67 -8.29 -25.43
CA GLY A 84 -15.35 -8.77 -24.23
C GLY A 84 -14.78 -10.07 -23.63
N LYS A 85 -13.77 -10.69 -24.24
CA LYS A 85 -13.12 -11.90 -23.73
C LYS A 85 -11.85 -11.56 -22.95
N LEU A 86 -11.70 -12.14 -21.76
CA LEU A 86 -10.51 -11.97 -20.92
C LEU A 86 -9.24 -12.44 -21.65
N MET A 87 -8.23 -11.56 -21.68
CA MET A 87 -6.90 -11.85 -22.19
C MET A 87 -5.98 -12.22 -21.02
N THR A 88 -5.36 -13.39 -21.10
CA THR A 88 -4.38 -13.86 -20.10
C THR A 88 -3.00 -14.09 -20.69
N THR A 89 -2.87 -14.11 -22.03
CA THR A 89 -1.60 -14.23 -22.75
C THR A 89 -1.11 -12.85 -23.15
N ASP A 90 0.22 -12.68 -23.21
CA ASP A 90 0.88 -11.46 -23.67
C ASP A 90 0.51 -10.18 -22.88
N VAL A 91 0.16 -10.36 -21.60
CA VAL A 91 -0.10 -9.28 -20.65
C VAL A 91 0.99 -9.30 -19.58
N THR A 92 1.57 -8.15 -19.30
CA THR A 92 2.51 -7.93 -18.20
C THR A 92 2.02 -6.79 -17.32
N SER A 93 2.36 -6.85 -16.04
CA SER A 93 2.07 -5.81 -15.05
C SER A 93 3.34 -5.47 -14.29
N THR A 94 3.47 -4.21 -13.90
CA THR A 94 4.47 -3.79 -12.92
C THR A 94 3.92 -3.99 -11.51
N MET A 95 4.81 -4.05 -10.52
CA MET A 95 4.40 -3.96 -9.11
C MET A 95 3.80 -2.58 -8.84
N GLU A 96 2.86 -2.52 -7.90
CA GLU A 96 2.31 -1.29 -7.37
C GLU A 96 3.41 -0.49 -6.65
N MET A 97 3.34 0.84 -6.73
CA MET A 97 4.31 1.74 -6.11
C MET A 97 3.56 2.84 -5.37
N ALA A 98 3.91 3.04 -4.09
CA ALA A 98 3.36 4.13 -3.30
C ALA A 98 3.90 5.48 -3.77
N ASN A 99 3.01 6.45 -3.98
CA ASN A 99 3.39 7.83 -4.34
C ASN A 99 3.73 8.69 -3.11
N GLY A 100 3.36 8.25 -1.89
CA GLY A 100 3.70 8.90 -0.62
C GLY A 100 2.80 10.06 -0.23
N ASN A 101 1.68 10.25 -0.94
CA ASN A 101 0.67 11.28 -0.66
C ASN A 101 -0.42 10.81 0.31
#